data_AF-A0A914XNC2-F1
#
_entry.id   AF-A0A914XNC2-F1
#
_cell.length_a   1.000
_cell.length_b   1.000
_cell.length_c   1.000
_cell.angle_alpha   90.00
_cell.angle_beta   90.00
_cell.angle_gamma   90.00
#
_symmetry.space_group_name_H-M   'P 1'
#
loop_
_entity.id
_entity.type
_entity.pdbx_description
1 polymer ?
#
loop_
_entity_poly.entity_id
_entity_poly.type
_entity_poly.pdbx_seq_one_letter_code
_entity_poly.pdbx_strand_id
1 'polypeptide(L)'
;MTNGSINIEDTFADLNMSLIQSAGNRSIWSGQMDVSTVNSNLTVPLEDYKVPSASPAQHYMQMVAFVDKVFPTWLTKAVSGGIIAMYLAVVLLIGRAIRGLVTNAPLDVIISEMPNVDHLLKICHDIYLVREARDFELEEDLFAKLIFLFRSPATLIKWTRLKIKRE
;
A
#
# COMPACT_ATOMS: atom_id res chain seq x y z
N MET A 1 -8.22 -59.05 -14.21
CA MET A 1 -6.85 -58.50 -14.23
C MET A 1 -6.22 -58.88 -15.56
N THR A 2 -6.44 -58.08 -16.60
CA THR A 2 -5.77 -58.25 -17.90
C THR A 2 -4.56 -57.33 -17.88
N ASN A 3 -3.36 -57.92 -17.83
CA ASN A 3 -2.11 -57.21 -18.11
C ASN A 3 -2.11 -56.79 -19.58
N GLY A 4 -2.72 -55.64 -19.87
CA GLY A 4 -2.52 -54.93 -21.13
C GLY A 4 -1.29 -54.06 -20.96
N SER A 5 -0.16 -54.48 -21.52
CA SER A 5 0.99 -53.60 -21.71
C SER A 5 0.52 -52.41 -22.56
N ILE A 6 0.36 -51.24 -21.94
CA ILE A 6 0.04 -50.01 -22.65
C ILE A 6 1.26 -49.68 -23.51
N ASN A 7 1.13 -49.82 -24.83
CA ASN A 7 2.17 -49.37 -25.74
C ASN A 7 2.19 -47.84 -25.71
N ILE A 8 3.38 -47.27 -25.57
CA ILE A 8 3.57 -45.82 -25.46
C ILE A 8 3.03 -45.11 -26.72
N GLU A 9 3.09 -45.79 -27.87
CA GLU A 9 2.57 -45.32 -29.15
C GLU A 9 1.04 -45.14 -29.16
N ASP A 10 0.30 -45.83 -28.29
CA ASP A 10 -1.16 -45.67 -28.16
C ASP A 10 -1.56 -44.50 -27.24
N THR A 11 -0.58 -43.82 -26.62
CA THR A 11 -0.84 -42.72 -25.66
C THR A 11 -0.77 -41.35 -26.32
N PHE A 12 -0.21 -41.26 -27.53
CA PHE A 12 -0.06 -40.02 -28.27
C PHE A 12 -0.82 -40.13 -29.60
N ALA A 13 -1.34 -39.00 -30.08
CA ALA A 13 -1.94 -38.91 -31.40
C ALA A 13 -1.14 -37.89 -32.21
N ASP A 14 -0.77 -38.28 -33.42
CA ASP A 14 -0.05 -37.40 -34.33
C ASP A 14 -0.99 -36.31 -34.85
N LEU A 15 -0.46 -35.10 -34.95
CA LEU A 15 -1.17 -33.96 -35.52
C LEU A 15 -0.57 -33.66 -36.88
N ASN A 16 -1.35 -33.90 -37.93
CA ASN A 16 -0.95 -33.55 -39.27
C ASN A 16 -1.55 -32.20 -39.65
N MET A 17 -0.69 -31.21 -39.89
CA MET A 17 -1.10 -29.88 -40.34
C MET A 17 -0.74 -29.71 -41.82
N SER A 18 -1.74 -29.41 -42.64
CA SER A 18 -1.59 -29.19 -44.08
C SER A 18 -2.26 -27.89 -44.52
N LEU A 19 -1.65 -27.24 -45.52
CA LEU A 19 -2.23 -26.07 -46.17
C LEU A 19 -3.13 -26.51 -47.31
N ILE A 20 -4.43 -26.22 -47.20
CA ILE A 20 -5.39 -26.46 -48.28
C ILE A 20 -5.64 -25.15 -49.02
N GLN A 21 -5.41 -25.15 -50.32
CA GLN A 21 -5.73 -24.03 -51.20
C GLN A 21 -7.09 -24.29 -51.85
N SER A 22 -8.07 -23.41 -51.59
CA SER A 22 -9.40 -23.50 -52.18
C SER A 22 -9.46 -22.71 -53.48
N ALA A 23 -10.27 -23.17 -54.45
CA ALA A 23 -10.53 -22.48 -55.71
C ALA A 23 -11.06 -21.07 -55.44
N GLY A 24 -10.19 -20.07 -55.55
CA GLY A 24 -10.47 -18.68 -55.15
C GLY A 24 -9.35 -17.95 -54.42
N ASN A 25 -8.08 -18.36 -54.57
CA ASN A 25 -6.90 -17.71 -53.97
C ASN A 25 -6.93 -17.59 -52.43
N ARG A 26 -7.70 -18.45 -51.76
CA ARG A 26 -7.80 -18.52 -50.30
C ARG A 26 -7.08 -19.78 -49.83
N SER A 27 -6.11 -19.62 -48.95
CA SER A 27 -5.42 -20.73 -48.28
C SER A 27 -5.91 -20.86 -46.84
N ILE A 28 -6.18 -22.09 -46.41
CA ILE A 28 -6.63 -22.41 -45.06
C ILE A 28 -5.66 -23.47 -44.52
N TRP A 29 -5.16 -23.26 -43.30
CA TRP A 29 -4.42 -24.27 -42.57
C TRP A 29 -5.42 -25.22 -41.91
N SER A 30 -5.35 -26.51 -42.24
CA SER A 30 -6.10 -27.56 -41.55
C SER A 30 -5.13 -28.37 -40.69
N GLY A 31 -5.44 -28.49 -39.40
CA GLY A 31 -4.79 -29.45 -38.51
C GLY A 31 -5.76 -30.60 -38.25
N GLN A 32 -5.41 -31.79 -38.72
CA GLN A 32 -6.16 -33.02 -38.47
C GLN A 32 -5.36 -33.91 -37.52
N MET A 33 -6.02 -34.42 -36.50
CA MET A 33 -5.46 -35.46 -35.64
C MET A 33 -5.58 -36.82 -36.35
N ASP A 34 -4.48 -37.57 -36.41
CA ASP A 34 -4.48 -38.94 -36.91
C ASP A 34 -5.02 -39.86 -35.80
N VAL A 35 -6.27 -40.28 -35.94
CA VAL A 35 -6.99 -41.04 -34.92
C VAL A 35 -7.05 -42.51 -35.33
N SER A 36 -6.23 -43.33 -34.67
CA SER A 36 -6.27 -44.79 -34.77
C SER A 36 -7.49 -45.38 -34.03
N THR A 37 -7.91 -46.60 -34.39
CA THR A 37 -9.07 -47.30 -33.79
C THR A 37 -8.96 -47.45 -32.28
N VAL A 38 -7.74 -47.54 -31.73
CA VAL A 38 -7.46 -47.62 -30.29
C VAL A 38 -7.64 -46.26 -29.60
N ASN A 39 -7.19 -45.16 -30.22
CA ASN A 39 -7.16 -43.82 -29.60
C ASN A 39 -8.51 -43.10 -29.67
N SER A 40 -9.41 -43.53 -30.57
CA SER A 40 -10.75 -42.96 -30.75
C SER A 40 -11.62 -43.01 -29.49
N ASN A 41 -11.45 -44.04 -28.63
CA ASN A 41 -12.20 -44.18 -27.38
C ASN A 41 -11.63 -43.31 -26.23
N LEU A 42 -10.45 -42.72 -26.43
CA LEU A 42 -9.72 -41.93 -25.45
C LEU A 42 -9.74 -40.43 -25.77
N THR A 43 -10.26 -40.06 -26.94
CA THR A 43 -10.38 -38.66 -27.38
C THR A 43 -11.80 -38.14 -27.20
N VAL A 44 -11.93 -36.83 -26.94
CA VAL A 44 -13.23 -36.14 -26.90
C VAL A 44 -13.87 -36.26 -28.29
N PRO A 45 -15.19 -36.56 -28.41
CA PRO A 45 -15.86 -36.64 -29.71
C PRO A 45 -15.67 -35.33 -30.46
N LEU A 46 -15.01 -35.40 -31.61
CA LEU A 46 -14.80 -34.28 -32.52
C LEU A 46 -16.14 -34.03 -33.21
N GLU A 47 -16.71 -32.82 -33.07
CA GLU A 47 -17.92 -32.47 -33.81
C GLU A 47 -17.55 -32.20 -35.28
N ASP A 48 -18.49 -32.36 -36.22
CA ASP A 48 -18.23 -32.08 -37.63
C ASP A 48 -18.82 -30.71 -38.00
N TYR A 49 -17.98 -29.71 -38.32
CA TYR A 49 -18.46 -28.48 -38.96
C TYR A 49 -18.10 -28.50 -40.45
N LYS A 50 -19.09 -28.35 -41.33
CA LYS A 50 -18.86 -28.23 -42.77
C LYS A 50 -18.44 -26.81 -43.09
N VAL A 51 -17.21 -26.63 -43.58
CA VAL A 51 -16.80 -25.37 -44.22
C VAL A 51 -17.66 -25.21 -45.48
N PRO A 52 -18.39 -24.10 -45.68
CA PRO A 52 -19.31 -23.93 -46.82
C PRO A 52 -18.65 -23.93 -48.21
N SER A 53 -17.34 -24.12 -48.31
CA SER A 53 -16.56 -23.89 -49.53
C SER A 53 -15.47 -24.93 -49.82
N ALA A 54 -15.35 -25.99 -49.03
CA ALA A 54 -14.39 -27.07 -49.26
C ALA A 54 -15.09 -28.43 -49.24
N SER A 55 -15.09 -29.12 -50.38
CA SER A 55 -15.36 -30.56 -50.46
C SER A 55 -14.00 -31.25 -50.56
N PRO A 56 -13.68 -32.25 -49.71
CA PRO A 56 -14.55 -33.00 -48.80
C PRO A 56 -14.57 -32.46 -47.35
N ALA A 57 -15.44 -33.04 -46.50
CA ALA A 57 -15.56 -32.72 -45.07
C ALA A 57 -14.24 -32.95 -44.32
N GLN A 58 -13.78 -31.95 -43.56
CA GLN A 58 -12.55 -32.00 -42.78
C GLN A 58 -12.89 -31.89 -41.29
N HIS A 59 -12.29 -32.77 -40.48
CA HIS A 59 -12.47 -32.79 -39.02
C HIS A 59 -11.63 -31.67 -38.38
N TYR A 60 -12.17 -30.96 -37.38
CA TYR A 60 -11.43 -29.93 -36.66
C TYR A 60 -10.81 -30.47 -35.38
N MET A 61 -9.65 -29.93 -35.00
CA MET A 61 -9.05 -30.17 -33.69
C MET A 61 -9.55 -29.12 -32.69
N GLN A 62 -10.30 -29.53 -31.66
CA GLN A 62 -10.70 -28.66 -30.56
C GLN A 62 -9.55 -28.49 -29.56
N MET A 63 -9.07 -27.25 -29.38
CA MET A 63 -8.11 -26.92 -28.34
C MET A 63 -8.82 -26.11 -27.23
N VAL A 64 -8.84 -26.66 -26.02
CA VAL A 64 -9.32 -25.95 -24.83
C VAL A 64 -8.11 -25.48 -24.04
N ALA A 65 -7.88 -24.17 -24.02
CA ALA A 65 -6.79 -23.55 -23.25
C ALA A 65 -7.35 -22.92 -21.97
N PHE A 66 -6.84 -23.34 -20.82
CA PHE A 66 -7.11 -22.69 -19.54
C PHE A 66 -6.06 -21.59 -19.34
N VAL A 67 -6.51 -20.34 -19.39
CA VAL A 67 -5.64 -19.18 -19.17
C VAL A 67 -5.86 -18.66 -17.76
N ASP A 68 -4.84 -18.79 -16.92
CA ASP A 68 -4.85 -18.21 -15.59
C ASP A 68 -4.60 -16.71 -15.62
N LYS A 69 -5.26 -16.00 -14.69
CA LYS A 69 -5.01 -14.57 -14.48
C LYS A 69 -3.68 -14.39 -13.76
N VAL A 70 -2.73 -13.75 -14.43
CA VAL A 70 -1.45 -13.34 -13.86
C VAL A 70 -1.43 -11.85 -13.57
N PHE A 71 -1.02 -11.49 -12.35
CA PHE A 71 -0.82 -10.10 -11.95
C PHE A 71 0.50 -9.57 -12.53
N PRO A 72 0.57 -8.27 -12.85
CA PRO A 72 1.78 -7.68 -13.39
C PRO A 72 2.94 -7.77 -12.39
N THR A 73 4.13 -8.11 -12.88
CA THR A 73 5.30 -8.47 -12.08
C THR A 73 5.73 -7.40 -11.07
N TRP A 74 5.54 -6.11 -11.38
CA TRP A 74 5.86 -5.02 -10.48
C TRP A 74 4.96 -5.01 -9.24
N LEU A 75 3.67 -5.33 -9.38
CA LEU A 75 2.71 -5.35 -8.30
C LEU A 75 2.99 -6.53 -7.36
N THR A 76 3.25 -7.70 -7.90
CA THR A 76 3.61 -8.89 -7.11
C THR A 76 4.89 -8.67 -6.31
N LYS A 77 5.90 -8.01 -6.91
CA LYS A 77 7.15 -7.66 -6.23
C LYS A 77 6.95 -6.61 -5.12
N ALA A 78 6.12 -5.59 -5.39
CA ALA A 78 5.83 -4.56 -4.41
C ALA A 78 5.02 -5.10 -3.22
N VAL A 79 4.03 -5.96 -3.47
CA VAL A 79 3.17 -6.51 -2.42
C VAL A 79 3.89 -7.57 -1.58
N SER A 80 4.73 -8.41 -2.19
CA SER A 80 5.41 -9.49 -1.46
C SER A 80 6.47 -8.99 -0.47
N GLY A 81 7.22 -7.94 -0.82
CA GLY A 81 8.25 -7.36 0.05
C GLY A 81 7.84 -6.06 0.76
N GLY A 82 6.87 -5.32 0.21
CA GLY A 82 6.50 -4.00 0.72
C GLY A 82 5.55 -4.03 1.92
N ILE A 83 4.76 -5.09 2.09
CA ILE A 83 3.77 -5.17 3.18
C ILE A 83 4.43 -5.13 4.57
N ILE A 84 5.57 -5.82 4.72
CA ILE A 84 6.33 -5.85 5.96
C ILE A 84 7.01 -4.50 6.23
N ALA A 85 7.57 -3.87 5.21
CA ALA A 85 8.18 -2.56 5.32
C ALA A 85 7.15 -1.48 5.68
N MET A 86 5.95 -1.55 5.08
CA MET A 86 4.83 -0.66 5.39
C MET A 86 4.35 -0.85 6.83
N TYR A 87 4.20 -2.10 7.30
CA TYR A 87 3.84 -2.39 8.69
C TYR A 87 4.85 -1.80 9.66
N LEU A 88 6.15 -2.08 9.45
CA LEU A 88 7.21 -1.55 10.30
C LEU A 88 7.24 -0.02 10.30
N ALA A 89 7.06 0.62 9.14
CA ALA A 89 7.01 2.08 9.05
C ALA A 89 5.87 2.67 9.88
N VAL A 90 4.66 2.10 9.78
CA VAL A 90 3.49 2.55 10.56
C VAL A 90 3.71 2.34 12.06
N VAL A 91 4.18 1.16 12.47
CA VAL A 91 4.43 0.85 13.88
C VAL A 91 5.49 1.78 14.47
N LEU A 92 6.58 2.03 13.72
CA LEU A 92 7.63 2.95 14.16
C LEU A 92 7.12 4.39 14.24
N LEU A 93 6.32 4.84 13.28
CA LEU A 93 5.73 6.18 13.29
C LEU A 93 4.87 6.39 14.54
N ILE A 94 3.96 5.46 14.82
CA ILE A 94 3.07 5.51 15.99
C ILE A 94 3.89 5.41 17.27
N GLY A 95 4.84 4.47 17.35
CA GLY A 95 5.71 4.32 18.51
C GLY A 95 6.54 5.57 18.80
N ARG A 96 7.01 6.26 17.76
CA ARG A 96 7.77 7.51 17.88
C ARG A 96 6.88 8.68 18.33
N ALA A 97 5.63 8.74 17.85
CA ALA A 97 4.65 9.74 18.29
C ALA A 97 4.32 9.56 19.78
N ILE A 98 3.98 8.33 20.20
CA ILE A 98 3.69 8.01 21.61
C ILE A 98 4.91 8.33 22.48
N ARG A 99 6.12 7.93 22.05
CA ARG A 99 7.36 8.24 22.76
C ARG A 99 7.53 9.74 22.96
N GLY A 100 7.32 10.55 21.92
CA GLY A 100 7.45 12.00 21.99
C GLY A 100 6.55 12.63 23.07
N LEU A 101 5.30 12.19 23.18
CA LEU A 101 4.38 12.70 24.20
C LEU A 101 4.85 12.41 25.63
N VAL A 102 5.38 11.21 25.86
CA VAL A 102 5.86 10.80 27.20
C VAL A 102 7.23 11.41 27.53
N THR A 103 8.14 11.47 26.55
CA THR A 103 9.51 11.96 26.80
C THR A 103 9.63 13.47 26.90
N ASN A 104 8.66 14.23 26.38
CA ASN A 104 8.69 15.70 26.44
C ASN A 104 8.14 16.27 27.75
N ALA A 105 7.38 15.50 28.54
CA ALA A 105 6.77 15.98 29.78
C ALA A 105 7.77 16.59 30.78
N PRO A 106 8.98 16.04 31.01
CA PRO A 106 9.94 16.60 31.96
C PRO A 106 10.54 17.95 31.54
N LEU A 107 10.56 18.27 30.24
CA LEU A 107 11.10 19.54 29.73
C LEU A 107 10.15 20.71 30.03
N ASP A 108 8.85 20.45 30.14
CA ASP A 108 7.83 21.46 30.38
C ASP A 108 7.56 21.73 31.87
N VAL A 109 8.23 21.00 32.77
CA VAL A 109 8.01 21.10 34.23
C VAL A 109 8.21 22.53 34.75
N ILE A 110 9.15 23.28 34.18
CA ILE A 110 9.46 24.66 34.62
C ILE A 110 8.24 25.59 34.42
N ILE A 111 7.43 25.35 33.38
CA ILE A 111 6.29 26.19 33.01
C ILE A 111 5.00 25.61 33.57
N SER A 112 4.83 24.29 33.54
CA SER A 112 3.63 23.61 34.02
C SER A 112 3.48 23.59 35.54
N GLU A 113 4.59 23.47 36.30
CA GLU A 113 4.58 23.33 37.76
C GLU A 113 4.81 24.67 38.50
N MET A 114 4.29 25.78 37.98
CA MET A 114 4.40 27.09 38.65
C MET A 114 3.36 27.25 39.78
N PRO A 115 3.76 27.55 41.04
CA PRO A 115 2.84 27.52 42.18
C PRO A 115 1.86 28.70 42.27
N ASN A 116 2.21 29.90 41.78
CA ASN A 116 1.29 31.03 41.60
C ASN A 116 1.70 31.84 40.36
N VAL A 117 0.75 32.03 39.43
CA VAL A 117 0.97 32.71 38.14
C VAL A 117 0.33 34.11 38.06
N ASP A 118 -0.26 34.63 39.13
CA ASP A 118 -1.04 35.87 39.13
C ASP A 118 -0.18 37.09 38.75
N HIS A 119 1.06 37.15 39.25
CA HIS A 119 1.98 38.24 38.89
C HIS A 119 2.39 38.20 37.42
N LEU A 120 2.52 37.00 36.85
CA LEU A 120 2.89 36.81 35.45
C LEU A 120 1.72 37.20 34.54
N LEU A 121 0.51 36.73 34.90
CA LEU A 121 -0.73 37.10 34.23
C LEU A 121 -0.95 38.62 34.25
N LYS A 122 -0.60 39.28 35.36
CA LYS A 122 -0.67 40.74 35.47
C LYS A 122 0.24 41.43 34.46
N ILE A 123 1.50 41.00 34.30
CA ILE A 123 2.39 41.56 33.27
C ILE A 123 1.78 41.36 31.87
N CYS A 124 1.24 40.18 31.58
CA CYS A 124 0.60 39.91 30.28
C CYS A 124 -0.60 40.85 30.02
N HIS A 125 -1.40 41.13 31.05
CA HIS A 125 -2.49 42.09 30.96
C HIS A 125 -2.00 43.53 30.83
N ASP A 126 -0.95 43.92 31.56
CA ASP A 126 -0.36 45.26 31.46
C ASP A 126 0.20 45.49 30.04
N ILE A 127 0.87 44.50 29.44
CA ILE A 127 1.31 44.55 28.03
C ILE A 127 0.12 44.73 27.09
N TYR A 128 -0.97 43.99 27.31
CA TYR A 128 -2.19 44.13 26.50
C TYR A 128 -2.79 45.54 26.59
N LEU A 129 -2.90 46.10 27.79
CA LEU A 129 -3.43 47.45 28.03
C LEU A 129 -2.54 48.53 27.40
N VAL A 130 -1.22 48.42 27.55
CA VAL A 130 -0.25 49.37 27.00
C VAL A 130 -0.26 49.36 25.47
N ARG A 131 -0.43 48.17 24.87
CA ARG A 131 -0.61 48.03 23.42
C ARG A 131 -1.90 48.70 22.93
N GLU A 132 -3.00 48.59 23.69
CA GLU A 132 -4.26 49.28 23.39
C GLU A 132 -4.11 50.81 23.47
N ALA A 133 -3.32 51.29 24.44
CA ALA A 133 -2.98 52.70 24.60
C ALA A 133 -1.96 53.23 23.56
N ARG A 134 -1.33 52.35 22.77
CA ARG A 134 -0.27 52.65 21.78
C ARG A 134 0.99 53.29 22.38
N ASP A 135 1.31 52.96 23.63
CA ASP A 135 2.55 53.40 24.29
C ASP A 135 3.64 52.33 24.14
N PHE A 136 4.33 52.35 23.00
CA PHE A 136 5.23 51.28 22.59
C PHE A 136 6.55 51.22 23.37
N GLU A 137 7.02 52.35 23.94
CA GLU A 137 8.25 52.33 24.76
C GLU A 137 8.01 51.53 26.05
N LEU A 138 6.88 51.76 26.72
CA LEU A 138 6.53 51.01 27.91
C LEU A 138 6.22 49.53 27.60
N GLU A 139 5.63 49.26 26.43
CA GLU A 139 5.38 47.90 25.95
C GLU A 139 6.69 47.11 25.82
N GLU A 140 7.72 47.71 25.21
CA GLU A 140 9.03 47.10 25.02
C GLU A 140 9.69 46.75 26.36
N ASP A 141 9.66 47.66 27.33
CA ASP A 141 10.20 47.44 28.67
C ASP A 141 9.49 46.31 29.43
N LEU A 142 8.16 46.28 29.38
CA LEU A 142 7.35 45.21 29.98
C LEU A 142 7.63 43.86 29.31
N PHE A 143 7.78 43.84 27.99
CA PHE A 143 8.07 42.63 27.23
C PHE A 143 9.50 42.11 27.48
N ALA A 144 10.48 43.00 27.56
CA ALA A 144 11.86 42.66 27.92
C ALA A 144 11.93 42.02 29.33
N LYS A 145 11.16 42.57 30.28
CA LYS A 145 11.03 42.00 31.63
C LYS A 145 10.43 40.59 31.61
N LEU A 146 9.42 40.34 30.78
CA LEU A 146 8.81 39.03 30.60
C LEU A 146 9.82 38.01 30.05
N ILE A 147 10.55 38.37 28.98
CA ILE A 147 11.59 37.52 28.40
C ILE A 147 12.69 37.21 29.42
N PHE A 148 13.17 38.22 30.14
CA PHE A 148 14.21 38.04 31.15
C PHE A 148 13.78 37.05 32.25
N LEU A 149 12.51 37.11 32.66
CA LEU A 149 11.94 36.19 33.63
C LEU A 149 11.94 34.75 33.12
N PHE A 150 11.46 34.51 31.90
CA PHE A 150 11.42 33.15 31.31
C PHE A 150 12.81 32.59 30.98
N ARG A 151 13.82 33.45 30.76
CA ARG A 151 15.20 33.02 30.53
C ARG A 151 15.89 32.49 31.78
N SER A 152 15.41 32.85 32.98
CA SER A 152 16.04 32.47 34.25
C SER A 152 15.06 31.74 35.17
N PRO A 153 15.12 30.40 35.25
CA PRO A 153 14.21 29.63 36.12
C PRO A 153 14.35 30.02 37.59
N ALA A 154 15.54 30.48 38.01
CA ALA A 154 15.78 30.93 39.38
C ALA A 154 15.02 32.22 39.73
N THR A 155 14.86 33.16 38.79
CA THR A 155 14.05 34.38 39.02
C THR A 155 12.57 34.08 38.88
N LEU A 156 12.20 33.21 37.93
CA LEU A 156 10.83 32.73 37.74
C LEU A 156 10.26 32.12 39.04
N ILE A 157 10.97 31.18 39.67
CA ILE A 157 10.55 30.55 40.94
C ILE A 157 10.41 31.58 42.06
N LYS A 158 11.32 32.56 42.15
CA LYS A 158 11.23 33.62 43.18
C LYS A 158 9.99 34.49 42.98
N TRP A 159 9.58 34.69 41.74
CA TRP A 159 8.43 35.51 41.36
C TRP A 159 7.09 34.80 41.54
N THR A 160 7.05 33.49 41.28
CA THR A 160 5.85 32.64 41.40
C THR A 160 5.67 32.05 42.79
N ARG A 161 6.62 32.27 43.72
CA ARG A 161 6.54 31.75 45.10
C ARG A 161 5.30 32.26 45.83
N LEU A 162 4.56 31.34 46.46
CA LEU A 162 3.44 31.66 47.34
C LEU A 162 3.88 32.59 48.48
N LYS A 163 3.20 33.74 48.60
CA LYS A 163 3.37 34.65 49.75
C LYS A 163 2.37 34.24 50.83
N ILE A 164 2.87 33.65 51.91
CA ILE A 164 2.06 33.40 53.11
C ILE A 164 1.81 34.76 53.77
N LYS A 165 0.56 35.22 53.81
CA LYS A 165 0.16 36.40 54.58
C LYS A 165 0.24 36.00 56.05
N ARG A 166 1.24 36.52 56.78
CA ARG A 166 1.24 36.41 58.24
C ARG A 166 0.20 37.40 58.76
N GLU A 167 -0.76 36.87 59.50
CA GLU A 167 -1.74 37.65 60.26
C GLU A 167 -1.08 38.33 61.46
#